data_AF-A0A932E7D6-F1
#
_entry.id   AF-A0A932E7D6-F1
#
_cell.length_a   1.000
_cell.length_b   1.000
_cell.length_c   1.000
_cell.angle_alpha   90.00
_cell.angle_beta   90.00
_cell.angle_gamma   90.00
#
_symmetry.space_group_name_H-M   'P 1'
#
loop_
_entity.id
_entity.type
_entity.pdbx_description
1 polymer ?
#
loop_
_entity_poly.entity_id
_entity_poly.type
_entity_poly.pdbx_seq_one_letter_code
_entity_poly.pdbx_strand_id
1 'polypeptide(L)'
;MSAIKIHLEDAEMHPVERLARLLHVETEDVAYAALNRLMLQARDPEVQNDICQTCKSRDTQLPLWADTAGSVHAYEGMRDCDPEHSKYSV
;
A
#
# COMPACT_ATOMS: atom_id res chain seq x y z
N MET A 1 -4.09 -19.25 -18.86
CA MET A 1 -4.09 -18.80 -17.46
C MET A 1 -4.28 -17.30 -17.47
N SER A 2 -5.21 -16.77 -16.67
CA SER A 2 -5.36 -15.30 -16.56
C SER A 2 -4.17 -14.76 -15.78
N ALA A 3 -3.52 -13.71 -16.28
CA ALA A 3 -2.42 -13.03 -15.61
C ALA A 3 -2.86 -11.58 -15.33
N ILE A 4 -2.82 -11.19 -14.06
CA ILE A 4 -3.10 -9.81 -13.65
C ILE A 4 -1.78 -9.06 -13.66
N LYS A 5 -1.71 -7.95 -14.39
CA LYS A 5 -0.58 -7.01 -14.36
C LYS A 5 -0.99 -5.78 -13.59
N ILE A 6 -0.27 -5.48 -12.52
CA ILE A 6 -0.48 -4.26 -11.73
C ILE A 6 0.56 -3.25 -12.21
N HIS A 7 0.07 -2.14 -12.75
CA HIS A 7 0.89 -0.97 -13.04
C HIS A 7 0.78 -0.05 -11.83
N LEU A 8 1.93 0.24 -11.22
CA LEU A 8 2.10 1.18 -10.12
C LEU A 8 2.93 2.35 -10.61
N GLU A 9 2.57 3.56 -10.20
CA GLU A 9 3.42 4.73 -10.40
C GLU A 9 4.61 4.71 -9.44
N ASP A 10 5.65 5.50 -9.71
CA ASP A 10 6.87 5.53 -8.87
C ASP A 10 6.54 5.81 -7.39
N ALA A 11 5.58 6.70 -7.13
CA ALA A 11 5.07 7.03 -5.80
C ALA A 11 4.45 5.82 -5.05
N GLU A 12 3.87 4.87 -5.78
CA GLU A 12 3.31 3.64 -5.23
C GLU A 12 4.37 2.54 -5.17
N MET A 13 5.27 2.46 -6.15
CA MET A 13 6.29 1.43 -6.20
C MET A 13 7.33 1.58 -5.09
N HIS A 14 7.76 2.81 -4.79
CA HIS A 14 8.76 3.09 -3.75
C HIS A 14 8.43 2.52 -2.35
N PRO A 15 7.22 2.73 -1.78
CA PRO A 15 6.86 2.14 -0.50
C PRO A 15 6.77 0.61 -0.54
N VAL A 16 6.30 0.03 -1.65
CA VAL A 16 6.26 -1.43 -1.84
C VAL A 16 7.67 -2.02 -1.85
N GLU A 17 8.59 -1.39 -2.59
CA GLU A 17 10.00 -1.80 -2.60
C GLU A 17 10.66 -1.68 -1.24
N ARG A 18 10.39 -0.60 -0.50
CA ARG A 18 10.93 -0.46 0.87
C ARG A 18 10.45 -1.59 1.77
N LEU A 19 9.15 -1.90 1.74
CA LEU A 19 8.59 -2.98 2.54
C LEU A 19 9.19 -4.34 2.15
N ALA A 20 9.34 -4.60 0.85
CA ALA A 20 9.95 -5.83 0.34
C ALA A 20 11.41 -5.97 0.81
N ARG A 21 12.21 -4.89 0.71
CA ARG A 21 13.59 -4.86 1.21
C ARG A 21 13.68 -5.10 2.71
N LEU A 22 12.79 -4.48 3.50
CA LEU A 22 12.75 -4.63 4.96
C LEU A 22 12.42 -6.07 5.38
N LEU A 23 11.57 -6.75 4.61
CA LEU A 23 11.15 -8.13 4.87
C LEU A 23 12.03 -9.19 4.18
N HIS A 24 13.02 -8.77 3.39
CA HIS A 24 13.87 -9.64 2.56
C HIS A 24 13.06 -10.54 1.59
N VAL A 25 12.06 -9.97 0.93
CA VAL A 25 11.20 -10.64 -0.07
C VAL A 25 11.15 -9.83 -1.37
N GLU A 26 10.54 -10.40 -2.42
CA GLU A 26 10.30 -9.68 -3.67
C GLU A 26 9.07 -8.77 -3.56
N THR A 27 8.98 -7.75 -4.40
CA THR A 27 7.80 -6.86 -4.46
C THR A 27 6.53 -7.64 -4.86
N GLU A 28 6.70 -8.69 -5.66
CA GLU A 28 5.64 -9.60 -6.08
C GLU A 28 5.05 -10.39 -4.89
N ASP A 29 5.89 -10.78 -3.93
CA ASP A 29 5.45 -11.46 -2.71
C ASP A 29 4.60 -10.52 -1.84
N VAL A 30 4.97 -9.25 -1.76
CA VAL A 30 4.19 -8.22 -1.06
C VAL A 30 2.82 -8.03 -1.73
N ALA A 31 2.78 -7.92 -3.06
CA ALA A 31 1.54 -7.80 -3.81
C ALA A 31 0.65 -9.04 -3.65
N TYR A 32 1.24 -10.23 -3.68
CA TYR A 32 0.52 -11.49 -3.47
C TYR A 32 -0.04 -11.60 -2.05
N ALA A 33 0.74 -11.20 -1.04
CA ALA A 33 0.31 -11.18 0.35
C ALA A 33 -0.85 -10.19 0.59
N ALA A 34 -0.80 -9.02 -0.04
CA ALA A 34 -1.89 -8.04 0.00
C ALA A 34 -3.18 -8.61 -0.60
N LEU A 35 -3.09 -9.23 -1.79
CA LEU A 35 -4.23 -9.89 -2.43
C LEU A 35 -4.80 -11.00 -1.55
N ASN A 36 -3.94 -11.86 -0.98
CA ASN A 36 -4.37 -12.96 -0.12
C ASN A 36 -5.11 -12.44 1.12
N ARG A 37 -4.57 -11.42 1.80
CA ARG A 37 -5.22 -10.82 2.98
C ARG A 37 -6.58 -10.22 2.64
N LEU A 38 -6.67 -9.50 1.52
CA LEU A 38 -7.92 -8.90 1.06
C LEU A 38 -8.96 -9.96 0.70
N MET A 39 -8.56 -11.05 0.04
CA MET A 39 -9.46 -12.17 -0.29
C MET A 39 -9.94 -12.93 0.95
N LEU A 40 -9.10 -13.08 1.98
CA LEU A 40 -9.51 -13.70 3.25
C LEU A 40 -10.57 -12.87 3.99
N GLN A 41 -10.53 -11.54 3.84
CA GLN A 41 -11.46 -10.62 4.47
C GLN A 41 -12.63 -10.20 3.55
N ALA A 42 -12.73 -10.77 2.35
CA ALA A 42 -13.69 -10.33 1.32
C ALA A 42 -15.18 -10.48 1.71
N ARG A 43 -15.51 -11.17 2.80
CA ARG A 43 -16.89 -11.24 3.33
C ARG A 43 -17.25 -10.05 4.22
N ASP A 44 -16.27 -9.27 4.63
CA ASP A 44 -16.47 -8.06 5.41
C ASP A 44 -17.09 -6.96 4.50
N PRO A 45 -18.28 -6.43 4.83
CA PRO A 45 -18.91 -5.36 4.07
C PRO A 45 -18.05 -4.10 3.95
N GLU A 46 -17.19 -3.80 4.95
CA GLU A 46 -16.30 -2.65 4.89
C GLU A 46 -15.21 -2.86 3.84
N VAL A 47 -14.60 -4.04 3.81
CA VAL A 47 -13.59 -4.42 2.80
C VAL A 47 -14.20 -4.43 1.39
N GLN A 48 -15.43 -4.90 1.24
CA GLN A 48 -16.13 -4.85 -0.06
C GLN A 48 -16.37 -3.40 -0.52
N ASN A 49 -16.74 -2.51 0.40
CA ASN A 49 -16.90 -1.09 0.10
C ASN A 49 -15.55 -0.48 -0.28
N ASP A 50 -14.48 -0.77 0.45
CA ASP A 50 -13.13 -0.28 0.15
C ASP A 50 -12.64 -0.73 -1.23
N ILE A 51 -12.91 -1.97 -1.63
CA ILE A 51 -12.61 -2.45 -2.99
C ILE A 51 -13.36 -1.61 -4.03
N CYS A 52 -14.65 -1.33 -3.79
CA CYS A 52 -15.47 -0.53 -4.68
C CYS A 52 -15.02 0.94 -4.74
N GLN A 53 -14.61 1.52 -3.62
CA GLN A 53 -14.11 2.89 -3.57
C GLN A 53 -12.74 3.01 -4.24
N THR A 54 -11.82 2.11 -3.93
CA THR A 54 -10.48 2.07 -4.53
C THR A 54 -10.56 1.92 -6.04
N CYS A 55 -11.49 1.10 -6.55
CA CYS A 55 -11.72 0.98 -7.99
C CYS A 55 -12.17 2.30 -8.64
N LYS A 56 -12.94 3.13 -7.92
CA LYS A 56 -13.44 4.42 -8.42
C LYS A 56 -12.41 5.54 -8.29
N SER A 57 -11.55 5.48 -7.27
CA SER A 57 -10.56 6.52 -6.97
C SER A 57 -9.19 6.27 -7.60
N ARG A 58 -8.96 5.09 -8.19
CA ARG A 58 -7.67 4.69 -8.76
C ARG A 58 -7.09 5.70 -9.74
N ASP A 59 -7.95 6.39 -10.49
CA ASP A 59 -7.53 7.37 -11.51
C ASP A 59 -7.43 8.81 -10.95
N THR A 60 -7.85 9.05 -9.71
CA THR A 60 -8.00 10.41 -9.15
C THR A 60 -7.23 10.66 -7.86
N GLN A 61 -6.91 9.63 -7.08
CA GLN A 61 -6.23 9.76 -5.80
C GLN A 61 -5.23 8.63 -5.58
N LEU A 62 -4.02 8.99 -5.17
CA LEU A 62 -3.00 8.04 -4.75
C LEU A 62 -3.46 7.27 -3.50
N PRO A 63 -3.13 5.98 -3.38
CA PRO A 63 -3.39 5.21 -2.17
C PRO A 63 -2.75 5.84 -0.94
N LEU A 64 -3.37 5.67 0.24
CA LEU A 64 -2.86 6.24 1.50
C LEU A 64 -1.45 5.77 1.90
N TRP A 65 -1.01 4.64 1.37
CA TRP A 65 0.31 4.07 1.58
C TRP A 65 1.34 4.49 0.52
N ALA A 66 0.91 5.20 -0.53
CA ALA A 66 1.81 5.73 -1.55
C ALA A 66 2.57 6.94 -1.01
N ASP A 67 3.83 7.09 -1.44
CA ASP A 67 4.63 8.24 -1.07
C ASP A 67 4.16 9.47 -1.84
N THR A 68 3.37 10.27 -1.14
CA THR A 68 3.04 11.70 -1.36
C THR A 68 1.66 11.98 -1.96
N ALA A 69 0.69 12.21 -1.07
CA ALA A 69 -0.13 13.43 -1.14
C ALA A 69 0.45 14.49 -0.16
N GLY A 70 1.33 15.34 -0.65
CA GLY A 70 1.57 16.69 -0.13
C GLY A 70 2.33 16.92 1.20
N SER A 71 3.35 16.14 1.56
CA SER A 71 4.24 16.50 2.70
C SER A 71 5.68 16.70 2.26
N VAL A 72 6.09 17.95 2.08
CA VAL A 72 7.48 18.41 1.91
C VAL A 72 8.35 18.10 3.15
N HIS A 73 7.76 17.57 4.24
CA HIS A 73 8.46 17.24 5.49
C HIS A 73 8.98 15.79 5.56
N ALA A 74 8.70 14.93 4.57
CA ALA A 74 9.15 13.53 4.62
C ALA A 74 10.64 13.32 4.24
N TYR A 75 11.29 14.32 3.64
CA TYR A 75 12.64 14.18 3.08
C TYR A 75 13.78 14.85 3.88
N GLU A 76 13.51 15.48 5.02
CA GLU A 76 14.54 16.17 5.83
C GLU A 76 15.12 15.36 7.00
N GLY A 77 14.80 14.06 7.12
CA GLY A 77 15.26 13.29 8.27
C GLY A 77 15.32 11.81 8.02
N MET A 78 16.20 11.37 7.12
CA MET A 78 16.56 9.96 7.01
C MET A 78 17.33 9.54 8.28
N ARG A 79 16.58 9.20 9.33
CA ARG A 79 17.01 8.31 10.39
C ARG A 79 16.20 7.04 10.25
N ASP A 80 16.90 5.93 10.19
CA ASP A 80 16.32 4.59 10.29
C ASP A 80 15.56 4.48 11.62
N CYS A 81 14.26 4.73 11.60
CA CYS A 81 13.39 4.53 12.75
C CYS A 81 12.12 3.85 12.26
N ASP A 82 11.77 2.76 12.95
CA ASP A 82 10.55 1.96 12.80
C ASP A 82 9.29 2.80 12.52
N PRO A 83 8.29 2.26 11.80
CA PRO A 83 7.02 2.93 11.64
C PRO A 83 6.38 3.17 13.02
N GLU A 84 6.35 4.43 13.46
CA GLU A 84 5.71 4.81 14.72
C GLU A 84 4.22 4.45 14.70
N HIS A 85 3.74 3.89 15.82
CA HIS A 85 2.33 3.61 16.04
C HIS A 85 1.48 4.88 15.91
N SER A 86 0.39 4.78 15.15
CA SER A 86 -0.64 5.82 15.03
C SER A 86 -1.22 6.18 16.41
N LYS A 87 -1.26 7.48 16.73
CA LYS A 87 -1.85 8.08 17.95
C LYS A 87 -3.37 7.92 18.06
N TYR A 88 -4.00 7.18 17.15
CA TYR A 88 -5.42 6.83 17.19
C TYR A 88 -5.66 5.32 17.41
N SER A 89 -4.72 4.65 18.06
CA SER A 89 -4.96 3.32 18.62
C SER A 89 -5.53 3.50 20.03
N VAL A 90 -6.76 3.03 20.25
CA VAL A 90 -7.43 2.94 21.55
C VAL A 90 -6.65 2.03 22.49
#